data_AF-A0A6N2W3S1-F1
#
_entry.id   AF-A0A6N2W3S1-F1
#
_cell.length_a   1.000
_cell.length_b   1.000
_cell.length_c   1.000
_cell.angle_alpha   90.00
_cell.angle_beta   90.00
_cell.angle_gamma   90.00
#
_symmetry.space_group_name_H-M   'P 1'
#
loop_
_entity.id
_entity.type
_entity.pdbx_description
1 polymer ?
#
loop_
_entity_poly.entity_id
_entity_poly.type
_entity_poly.pdbx_seq_one_letter_code
_entity_poly.pdbx_strand_id
1 'polypeptide(L)'
;MEKNFKKFTSFPVALHSLNLNDGHFYPDLQNSANELYTILGLKKMPYIYIYPRSVYLYDVVRGLHVFKKFFKSYIYVRFDEQWPVMFFILAHEMYHEYQQRMSLSFVPEEIDTREKEANAFALAYCRLLSSRCNDTKNEWYKAPEEFGSDVYALSDEYAEKFNLPKSNQAN
;
A
#
# COMPACT_ATOMS: atom_id res chain seq x y z
N MET A 1 -22.59 17.72 -5.32
CA MET A 1 -21.80 18.41 -4.28
C MET A 1 -20.33 18.06 -4.53
N GLU A 2 -19.56 18.97 -5.12
CA GLU A 2 -18.11 18.82 -5.21
C GLU A 2 -17.54 18.83 -3.79
N LYS A 3 -17.11 17.66 -3.30
CA LYS A 3 -16.35 17.59 -2.05
C LYS A 3 -15.02 18.28 -2.34
N ASN A 4 -14.85 19.46 -1.78
CA ASN A 4 -13.62 20.26 -1.87
C ASN A 4 -12.44 19.45 -1.31
N PHE A 5 -11.70 18.75 -2.18
CA PHE A 5 -10.38 18.19 -1.89
C PHE A 5 -9.29 19.27 -1.69
N LYS A 6 -9.69 20.52 -1.43
CA LYS A 6 -8.82 21.73 -1.36
C LYS A 6 -7.64 21.61 -0.39
N LYS A 7 -7.66 20.66 0.55
CA LYS A 7 -6.60 20.46 1.54
C LYS A 7 -5.31 19.86 0.97
N PHE A 8 -5.35 19.18 -0.19
CA PHE A 8 -4.19 18.51 -0.79
C PHE A 8 -3.63 19.29 -1.97
N THR A 9 -3.24 20.55 -1.76
CA THR A 9 -2.80 21.38 -2.89
C THR A 9 -1.32 21.73 -2.86
N SER A 10 -0.59 21.52 -1.74
CA SER A 10 0.79 22.02 -1.65
C SER A 10 1.77 21.20 -0.81
N PHE A 11 1.34 20.39 0.16
CA PHE A 11 2.25 19.69 1.07
C PHE A 11 1.78 18.27 1.41
N PRO A 12 2.71 17.33 1.70
CA PRO A 12 2.36 16.04 2.29
C PRO A 12 1.66 16.21 3.64
N VAL A 13 0.60 15.45 3.86
CA VAL A 13 -0.20 15.48 5.10
C VAL A 13 -0.11 14.12 5.79
N ALA A 14 0.12 14.10 7.10
CA ALA A 14 0.19 12.86 7.84
C ALA A 14 -1.17 12.15 7.82
N LEU A 15 -1.20 10.87 7.45
CA LEU A 15 -2.43 10.08 7.33
C LEU A 15 -3.26 10.11 8.61
N HIS A 16 -2.61 10.01 9.78
CA HIS A 16 -3.27 10.03 11.08
C HIS A 16 -3.93 11.37 11.46
N SER A 17 -3.73 12.43 10.67
CA SER A 17 -4.35 13.73 10.88
C SER A 17 -5.61 13.93 10.03
N LEU A 18 -5.90 13.00 9.11
CA LEU A 18 -7.03 13.04 8.19
C LEU A 18 -8.24 12.31 8.79
N ASN A 19 -9.44 12.79 8.48
CA ASN A 19 -10.69 12.16 8.91
C ASN A 19 -11.79 12.23 7.83
N LEU A 20 -13.00 11.77 8.17
CA LEU A 20 -14.16 11.76 7.27
C LEU A 20 -14.50 13.12 6.64
N ASN A 21 -14.22 14.22 7.34
CA ASN A 21 -14.45 15.57 6.84
C ASN A 21 -13.44 15.97 5.74
N ASP A 22 -12.29 15.30 5.70
CA ASP A 22 -11.25 15.53 4.69
C ASP A 22 -11.47 14.62 3.45
N GLY A 23 -12.14 13.49 3.62
CA GLY A 23 -12.45 12.52 2.57
C GLY A 23 -12.96 11.20 3.16
N HIS A 24 -13.98 10.63 2.53
CA HIS A 24 -14.67 9.45 3.06
C HIS A 24 -13.82 8.17 3.09
N PHE A 25 -12.79 8.07 2.25
CA PHE A 25 -11.91 6.91 2.16
C PHE A 25 -10.69 6.96 3.10
N TYR A 26 -10.41 8.10 3.75
CA TYR A 26 -9.25 8.23 4.64
C TYR A 26 -9.32 7.33 5.89
N PRO A 27 -10.49 7.15 6.54
CA PRO A 27 -10.62 6.16 7.59
C PRO A 27 -10.29 4.76 7.10
N ASP A 28 -10.72 4.39 5.88
CA ASP A 28 -10.41 3.08 5.30
C ASP A 28 -8.91 2.93 5.05
N LEU A 29 -8.25 3.96 4.52
CA LEU A 29 -6.80 3.95 4.32
C LEU A 29 -6.03 3.87 5.65
N GLN A 30 -6.51 4.53 6.70
CA GLN A 30 -5.96 4.42 8.05
C GLN A 30 -6.18 3.02 8.64
N ASN A 31 -7.35 2.43 8.44
CA ASN A 31 -7.65 1.06 8.85
C ASN A 31 -6.73 0.07 8.13
N SER A 32 -6.53 0.23 6.82
CA SER A 32 -5.59 -0.57 6.06
C SER A 32 -4.15 -0.43 6.56
N ALA A 33 -3.72 0.78 6.90
CA ALA A 33 -2.40 1.00 7.48
C ALA A 33 -2.19 0.20 8.79
N ASN A 34 -3.19 0.22 9.69
CA ASN A 34 -3.16 -0.52 10.94
C ASN A 34 -3.24 -2.04 10.74
N GLU A 35 -4.04 -2.49 9.77
CA GLU A 35 -4.17 -3.89 9.40
C GLU A 35 -2.86 -4.42 8.82
N LEU A 36 -2.26 -3.72 7.86
CA LEU A 36 -0.97 -4.06 7.26
C LEU A 36 0.14 -4.13 8.31
N TYR A 37 0.17 -3.17 9.24
CA TYR A 37 1.11 -3.19 10.37
C TYR A 37 1.00 -4.49 11.19
N THR A 38 -0.22 -4.97 11.37
CA THR A 38 -0.52 -6.20 12.12
C THR A 38 -0.17 -7.45 11.31
N ILE A 39 -0.60 -7.54 10.05
CA ILE A 39 -0.32 -8.66 9.13
C ILE A 39 1.18 -8.88 8.99
N LEU A 40 1.94 -7.79 8.81
CA LEU A 40 3.38 -7.85 8.60
C LEU A 40 4.18 -8.02 9.92
N GLY A 41 3.52 -7.98 11.08
CA GLY A 41 4.17 -8.09 12.38
C GLY A 41 5.24 -7.02 12.62
N LEU A 42 5.03 -5.80 12.10
CA LEU A 42 6.02 -4.73 12.19
C LEU A 42 6.22 -4.29 13.64
N LYS A 43 7.48 -4.09 14.06
CA LYS A 43 7.79 -3.62 15.43
C LYS A 43 7.46 -2.15 15.69
N LYS A 44 7.38 -1.33 14.63
CA LYS A 44 7.10 0.11 14.71
C LYS A 44 6.36 0.53 13.45
N MET A 45 5.27 1.27 13.64
CA MET A 45 4.51 1.85 12.55
C MET A 45 5.33 2.97 11.88
N PRO A 46 5.56 2.91 10.55
CA PRO A 46 6.17 4.02 9.82
C PRO A 46 5.24 5.25 9.86
N TYR A 47 5.83 6.45 9.70
CA TYR A 47 5.03 7.65 9.49
C TYR A 47 4.52 7.67 8.05
N ILE A 48 3.20 7.65 7.88
CA ILE A 48 2.56 7.61 6.56
C ILE A 48 2.05 9.01 6.23
N TYR A 49 2.43 9.50 5.05
CA TYR A 49 2.02 10.79 4.51
C TYR A 49 1.30 10.60 3.18
N ILE A 50 0.20 11.33 3.01
CA ILE A 50 -0.51 11.45 1.74
C ILE A 50 -0.03 12.75 1.09
N TYR A 51 0.53 12.66 -0.12
CA TYR A 51 1.03 13.83 -0.83
C TYR A 51 0.26 14.06 -2.14
N PRO A 52 0.03 15.32 -2.54
CA PRO A 52 -0.75 15.61 -3.74
C PRO A 52 0.05 15.34 -5.01
N ARG A 53 -0.65 15.05 -6.11
CA ARG A 53 -0.05 14.83 -7.44
C ARG A 53 0.79 16.01 -7.92
N SER A 54 0.49 17.22 -7.47
CA SER A 54 1.20 18.46 -7.80
C SER A 54 2.55 18.61 -7.08
N VAL A 55 2.78 17.84 -6.02
CA VAL A 55 4.07 17.85 -5.32
C VAL A 55 5.00 16.90 -6.07
N TYR A 56 5.94 17.51 -6.80
CA TYR A 56 7.08 16.90 -7.47
C TYR A 56 8.05 16.31 -6.45
N LEU A 57 7.61 15.34 -5.64
CA LEU A 57 8.53 14.68 -4.72
C LEU A 57 9.51 13.84 -5.52
N TYR A 58 9.06 13.08 -6.53
CA TYR A 58 9.87 12.45 -7.58
C TYR A 58 8.94 12.10 -8.75
N ASP A 59 9.15 12.66 -9.95
CA ASP A 59 8.21 12.70 -11.09
C ASP A 59 7.71 11.35 -11.65
N VAL A 60 8.14 10.21 -11.10
CA VAL A 60 7.94 8.88 -11.70
C VAL A 60 7.36 7.85 -10.71
N VAL A 61 7.35 8.11 -9.41
CA VAL A 61 6.96 7.09 -8.40
C VAL A 61 5.61 7.42 -7.75
N ARG A 62 4.72 6.41 -7.63
CA ARG A 62 3.41 6.57 -6.97
C ARG A 62 3.50 6.36 -5.45
N GLY A 63 4.52 5.65 -4.98
CA GLY A 63 4.88 5.47 -3.57
C GLY A 63 6.35 5.81 -3.34
N LEU A 64 6.71 6.11 -2.10
CA LEU A 64 8.10 6.24 -1.69
C LEU A 64 8.27 5.79 -0.24
N HIS A 65 9.15 4.82 -0.04
CA HIS A 65 9.63 4.39 1.26
C HIS A 65 11.01 4.98 1.57
N VAL A 66 11.09 5.75 2.65
CA VAL A 66 12.36 6.25 3.21
C VAL A 66 12.64 5.49 4.50
N PHE A 67 13.42 4.41 4.37
CA PHE A 67 13.82 3.58 5.50
C PHE A 67 14.74 4.33 6.48
N LYS A 68 14.47 4.18 7.79
CA LYS A 68 15.37 4.66 8.85
C LYS A 68 15.62 3.53 9.86
N LYS A 69 16.84 3.00 9.88
CA LYS A 69 17.23 1.86 10.75
C LYS A 69 16.93 2.09 12.23
N PHE A 70 17.22 3.27 12.75
CA PHE A 70 17.13 3.58 14.18
C PHE A 70 15.88 4.37 14.57
N PHE A 71 15.23 5.02 13.59
CA PHE A 71 14.06 5.86 13.79
C PHE A 71 12.82 5.24 13.13
N LYS A 72 11.68 5.92 13.17
CA LYS A 72 10.54 5.54 12.33
C LYS A 72 10.86 5.91 10.88
N SER A 73 10.64 4.96 9.97
CA SER A 73 10.69 5.20 8.53
C SER A 73 9.53 6.09 8.10
N TYR A 74 9.63 6.65 6.90
CA TYR A 74 8.59 7.46 6.29
C TYR A 74 8.06 6.74 5.05
N ILE A 75 6.75 6.69 4.90
CA ILE A 75 6.06 6.20 3.70
C ILE A 75 5.25 7.36 3.13
N TYR A 76 5.45 7.64 1.87
CA TYR A 76 4.68 8.62 1.13
C TYR A 76 3.81 7.91 0.12
N VAL A 77 2.50 8.07 0.25
CA VAL A 77 1.50 7.55 -0.69
C VAL A 77 0.97 8.71 -1.51
N ARG A 78 1.11 8.65 -2.83
CA ARG A 78 0.57 9.69 -3.70
C ARG A 78 -0.95 9.63 -3.64
N PHE A 79 -1.57 10.78 -3.48
CA PHE A 79 -2.99 10.94 -3.69
C PHE A 79 -3.29 10.68 -5.18
N ASP A 80 -4.17 9.71 -5.44
CA ASP A 80 -4.58 9.31 -6.77
C ASP A 80 -6.11 9.25 -6.81
N GLU A 81 -6.74 9.86 -7.81
CA GLU A 81 -8.21 9.93 -7.93
C GLU A 81 -8.85 8.53 -7.97
N GLN A 82 -8.07 7.54 -8.39
CA GLN A 82 -8.39 6.14 -8.21
C GLN A 82 -7.94 5.68 -6.83
N TRP A 83 -8.78 5.88 -5.81
CA TRP A 83 -8.55 5.42 -4.43
C TRP A 83 -8.04 3.97 -4.29
N PRO A 84 -8.48 2.97 -5.10
CA PRO A 84 -7.94 1.60 -5.06
C PRO A 84 -6.41 1.55 -5.17
N VAL A 85 -5.85 2.44 -6.01
CA VAL A 85 -4.41 2.53 -6.27
C VAL A 85 -3.65 2.96 -5.02
N MET A 86 -4.24 3.81 -4.18
CA MET A 86 -3.61 4.24 -2.93
C MET A 86 -3.45 3.09 -1.93
N PHE A 87 -4.40 2.16 -1.87
CA PHE A 87 -4.29 0.97 -1.02
C PHE A 87 -3.19 0.02 -1.50
N PHE A 88 -3.10 -0.17 -2.82
CA PHE A 88 -2.02 -0.95 -3.42
C PHE A 88 -0.64 -0.35 -3.09
N ILE A 89 -0.47 0.97 -3.33
CA ILE A 89 0.78 1.68 -3.02
C ILE A 89 1.11 1.55 -1.53
N LEU A 90 0.13 1.77 -0.65
CA LEU A 90 0.34 1.64 0.79
C LEU A 90 0.83 0.23 1.16
N ALA A 91 0.18 -0.82 0.64
CA ALA A 91 0.58 -2.20 0.92
C ALA A 91 1.98 -2.53 0.38
N HIS A 92 2.30 -2.04 -0.82
CA HIS A 92 3.61 -2.19 -1.45
C HIS A 92 4.71 -1.56 -0.58
N GLU A 93 4.57 -0.28 -0.20
CA GLU A 93 5.58 0.42 0.60
C GLU A 93 5.68 -0.13 2.04
N MET A 94 4.57 -0.61 2.60
CA MET A 94 4.58 -1.29 3.90
C MET A 94 5.33 -2.62 3.84
N TYR A 95 5.29 -3.33 2.70
CA TYR A 95 6.07 -4.54 2.49
C TYR A 95 7.57 -4.25 2.37
N HIS A 96 7.97 -3.15 1.72
CA HIS A 96 9.36 -2.68 1.75
C HIS A 96 9.85 -2.42 3.18
N GLU A 97 9.03 -1.84 4.05
CA GLU A 97 9.33 -1.68 5.48
C GLU A 97 9.53 -3.03 6.19
N TYR A 98 8.75 -4.05 5.82
CA TYR A 98 8.93 -5.42 6.31
C TYR A 98 10.25 -6.03 5.82
N GLN A 99 10.52 -6.01 4.51
CA GLN A 99 11.73 -6.56 3.91
C GLN A 99 12.99 -5.94 4.52
N GLN A 100 13.05 -4.61 4.66
CA GLN A 100 14.20 -3.91 5.24
C GLN A 100 14.45 -4.27 6.71
N ARG A 101 13.42 -4.71 7.46
CA ARG A 101 13.55 -5.15 8.85
C ARG A 101 13.83 -6.64 9.01
N MET A 102 13.42 -7.43 8.02
CA MET A 102 13.65 -8.88 7.97
C MET A 102 14.95 -9.26 7.28
N SER A 103 15.55 -8.35 6.49
CA SER A 103 16.83 -8.56 5.82
C SER A 103 17.94 -8.74 6.87
N LEU A 104 18.09 -10.00 7.30
CA LEU A 104 19.18 -10.53 8.10
C LEU A 104 20.34 -11.02 7.21
N SER A 105 20.16 -11.05 5.88
CA SER A 105 21.14 -11.58 4.94
C SER A 105 22.22 -10.55 4.62
N PHE A 106 23.47 -11.00 4.69
CA PHE A 106 24.67 -10.30 4.22
C PHE A 106 24.78 -10.27 2.67
N VAL A 107 23.77 -10.77 1.96
CA VAL A 107 23.74 -10.85 0.50
C VAL A 107 22.69 -9.86 -0.01
N PRO A 108 23.06 -8.88 -0.85
CA PRO A 108 22.09 -8.01 -1.49
C PRO A 108 21.17 -8.85 -2.38
N GLU A 109 19.87 -8.86 -2.09
CA GLU A 109 18.88 -9.29 -3.08
C GLU A 109 18.84 -8.27 -4.21
N GLU A 110 18.57 -8.73 -5.43
CA GLU A 110 18.37 -7.86 -6.59
C GLU A 110 17.12 -6.99 -6.38
N ILE A 111 17.22 -5.72 -6.75
CA ILE A 111 16.15 -4.72 -6.60
C ILE A 111 14.86 -5.23 -7.26
N ASP A 112 14.96 -5.82 -8.45
CA ASP A 112 13.83 -6.36 -9.20
C ASP A 112 13.07 -7.46 -8.44
N THR A 113 13.77 -8.31 -7.68
CA THR A 113 13.14 -9.33 -6.85
C THR A 113 12.33 -8.69 -5.73
N ARG A 114 12.87 -7.67 -5.07
CA ARG A 114 12.18 -7.00 -3.95
C ARG A 114 10.91 -6.29 -4.40
N GLU A 115 10.99 -5.59 -5.53
CA GLU A 115 9.83 -4.93 -6.13
C GLU A 115 8.75 -5.93 -6.55
N LYS A 116 9.15 -7.08 -7.12
CA LYS A 116 8.20 -8.15 -7.48
C LYS A 116 7.49 -8.73 -6.27
N GLU A 117 8.21 -8.99 -5.18
CA GLU A 117 7.61 -9.47 -3.93
C GLU A 117 6.64 -8.43 -3.32
N ALA A 118 7.05 -7.16 -3.30
CA ALA A 118 6.21 -6.07 -2.81
C ALA A 118 4.91 -5.94 -3.62
N ASN A 119 5.00 -6.05 -4.95
CA ASN A 119 3.84 -6.09 -5.84
C ASN A 119 2.96 -7.32 -5.58
N ALA A 120 3.54 -8.51 -5.45
CA ALA A 120 2.81 -9.74 -5.18
C ALA A 120 2.04 -9.69 -3.84
N PHE A 121 2.68 -9.18 -2.78
CA PHE A 121 2.03 -8.96 -1.49
C PHE A 121 0.91 -7.92 -1.59
N ALA A 122 1.17 -6.77 -2.24
CA ALA A 122 0.17 -5.72 -2.40
C ALA A 122 -1.06 -6.20 -3.17
N LEU A 123 -0.87 -7.04 -4.20
CA LEU A 123 -1.95 -7.73 -4.90
C LEU A 123 -2.78 -8.63 -3.99
N ALA A 124 -2.12 -9.46 -3.17
CA ALA A 124 -2.80 -10.36 -2.24
C ALA A 124 -3.64 -9.57 -1.23
N TYR A 125 -3.10 -8.46 -0.73
CA TYR A 125 -3.81 -7.56 0.17
C TYR A 125 -5.02 -6.88 -0.50
N CYS A 126 -4.87 -6.42 -1.74
CA CYS A 126 -5.97 -5.82 -2.49
C CYS A 126 -7.11 -6.83 -2.77
N ARG A 127 -6.80 -8.12 -2.93
CA ARG A 127 -7.81 -9.19 -3.00
C ARG A 127 -8.56 -9.36 -1.68
N LEU A 128 -7.88 -9.28 -0.54
CA LEU A 128 -8.54 -9.28 0.77
C LEU A 128 -9.52 -8.11 0.93
N LEU A 129 -9.13 -6.92 0.49
CA LEU A 129 -10.03 -5.77 0.51
C LEU A 129 -11.22 -5.97 -0.43
N SER A 130 -10.98 -6.51 -1.62
CA SER A 130 -12.04 -6.88 -2.58
C SER A 130 -13.03 -7.89 -1.98
N SER A 131 -12.56 -8.97 -1.36
CA SER A 131 -13.42 -10.03 -0.82
C SER A 131 -14.32 -9.56 0.34
N ARG A 132 -13.99 -8.44 0.99
CA ARG A 132 -14.79 -7.84 2.07
C ARG A 132 -15.81 -6.84 1.55
N CYS A 133 -15.71 -6.46 0.28
CA CYS A 133 -16.64 -5.55 -0.35
C CYS A 133 -17.84 -6.35 -0.87
N ASN A 134 -18.99 -6.25 -0.22
CA ASN A 134 -20.26 -6.76 -0.75
C ASN A 134 -20.79 -5.94 -1.95
N ASP A 135 -19.94 -5.15 -2.60
CA ASP A 135 -20.28 -4.36 -3.77
C ASP A 135 -20.07 -5.22 -5.02
N THR A 136 -21.13 -5.44 -5.79
CA THR A 136 -21.22 -6.39 -6.92
C THR A 136 -20.25 -6.08 -8.07
N LYS A 137 -19.49 -4.98 -7.97
CA LYS A 137 -18.53 -4.56 -8.99
C LYS A 137 -17.10 -5.01 -8.73
N ASN A 138 -16.69 -5.35 -7.49
CA ASN A 138 -15.30 -5.69 -7.15
C ASN A 138 -14.23 -4.70 -7.72
N GLU A 139 -14.64 -3.47 -8.06
CA GLU A 139 -13.82 -2.48 -8.78
C GLU A 139 -12.94 -1.68 -7.81
N TRP A 140 -13.23 -1.74 -6.51
CA TRP A 140 -12.64 -0.88 -5.47
C TRP A 140 -11.23 -1.25 -5.04
N TYR A 141 -10.72 -2.44 -5.37
CA TYR A 141 -9.38 -2.87 -4.93
C TYR A 141 -8.67 -3.70 -5.99
N LYS A 142 -8.79 -3.31 -7.27
CA LYS A 142 -7.96 -3.88 -8.34
C LYS A 142 -6.59 -3.19 -8.36
N ALA A 143 -5.59 -3.94 -8.82
CA ALA A 143 -4.26 -3.41 -9.03
C ALA A 143 -4.27 -2.25 -10.03
N PRO A 144 -3.40 -1.24 -9.88
CA PRO A 144 -3.27 -0.15 -10.84
C PRO A 144 -2.76 -0.59 -12.22
N GLU A 145 -2.11 -1.76 -12.30
CA GLU A 145 -1.38 -2.24 -13.49
C GLU A 145 -1.63 -3.74 -13.70
N GLU A 146 -1.63 -4.19 -14.95
CA GLU A 146 -1.64 -5.62 -15.28
C GLU A 146 -0.23 -6.18 -15.12
N PHE A 147 -0.04 -7.04 -14.11
CA PHE A 147 1.24 -7.69 -13.88
C PHE A 147 1.40 -8.97 -14.71
N GLY A 148 2.66 -9.40 -14.90
CA GLY A 148 2.97 -10.70 -15.49
C GLY A 148 2.43 -11.87 -14.66
N SER A 149 2.29 -13.04 -15.29
CA SER A 149 1.83 -14.26 -14.63
C SER A 149 2.71 -14.71 -13.46
N ASP A 150 3.99 -14.33 -13.47
CA ASP A 150 4.95 -14.59 -12.39
C ASP A 150 4.55 -13.86 -11.09
N VAL A 151 4.17 -12.59 -11.17
CA VAL A 151 3.72 -11.81 -10.00
C VAL A 151 2.38 -12.33 -9.47
N TYR A 152 1.48 -12.77 -10.35
CA TYR A 152 0.20 -13.35 -9.92
C TYR A 152 0.36 -14.69 -9.19
N ALA A 153 1.25 -15.57 -9.67
CA ALA A 153 1.57 -16.82 -8.99
C ALA A 153 2.22 -16.55 -7.63
N LEU A 154 3.20 -15.64 -7.60
CA LEU A 154 3.86 -15.22 -6.36
C LEU A 154 2.84 -14.62 -5.37
N SER A 155 1.85 -13.88 -5.86
CA SER A 155 0.78 -13.32 -5.02
C SER A 155 0.01 -14.39 -4.25
N ASP A 156 -0.22 -15.57 -4.84
CA ASP A 156 -0.91 -16.68 -4.14
C ASP A 156 -0.04 -17.35 -3.07
N GLU A 157 1.27 -17.46 -3.32
CA GLU A 157 2.24 -17.92 -2.32
C GLU A 157 2.30 -16.97 -1.13
N TYR A 158 2.31 -15.66 -1.42
CA TYR A 158 2.30 -14.61 -0.41
C TYR A 158 0.98 -14.56 0.35
N ALA A 159 -0.14 -14.79 -0.33
CA ALA A 159 -1.43 -14.93 0.32
C ALA A 159 -1.42 -16.08 1.35
N GLU A 160 -0.83 -17.23 1.00
CA GLU A 160 -0.67 -18.33 1.96
C GLU A 160 0.25 -17.95 3.14
N LYS A 161 1.40 -17.36 2.85
CA LYS A 161 2.39 -16.94 3.85
C LYS A 161 1.81 -15.98 4.90
N PHE A 162 0.93 -15.08 4.47
CA PHE A 162 0.34 -14.04 5.32
C PHE A 162 -1.13 -14.31 5.70
N ASN A 163 -1.65 -15.52 5.40
CA ASN A 163 -3.03 -15.91 5.65
C ASN A 163 -4.06 -14.95 5.03
N LEU A 164 -3.84 -14.55 3.78
CA LEU A 164 -4.71 -13.72 2.93
C LEU A 164 -5.44 -14.60 1.88
N PRO A 165 -6.50 -14.09 1.23
CA PRO A 165 -7.22 -14.83 0.20
C PRO A 165 -6.38 -15.08 -1.06
N LYS A 166 -6.44 -16.31 -1.58
CA LYS A 166 -5.82 -16.70 -2.86
C LYS A 166 -6.68 -16.26 -4.05
N SER A 167 -6.07 -16.16 -5.23
CA SER A 167 -6.71 -15.78 -6.50
C SER A 167 -8.02 -16.54 -6.79
N ASN A 168 -8.08 -17.83 -6.48
CA ASN A 168 -9.23 -18.70 -6.75
C ASN A 168 -10.30 -18.73 -5.64
N GLN A 169 -10.14 -17.96 -4.56
CA GLN A 169 -11.11 -17.86 -3.46
C GLN A 169 -11.85 -16.52 -3.40
N ALA A 170 -11.61 -15.62 -4.35
CA ALA A 170 -12.40 -14.40 -4.53
C ALA A 170 -13.58 -14.68 -5.47
N ASN A 171 -14.55 -15.48 -5.01
CA ASN A 171 -15.86 -15.64 -5.65
C ASN A 171 -16.96 -15.40 -4.62
#